data_AF-A0A8S3RVN8-F1
#
_entry.id   AF-A0A8S3RVN8-F1
#
_cell.length_a   1.000
_cell.length_b   1.000
_cell.length_c   1.000
_cell.angle_alpha   90.00
_cell.angle_beta   90.00
_cell.angle_gamma   90.00
#
_symmetry.space_group_name_H-M   'P 1'
#
loop_
_entity.id
_entity.type
_entity.pdbx_description
1 polymer ?
#
loop_
_entity_poly.entity_id
_entity_poly.type
_entity_poly.pdbx_seq_one_letter_code
_entity_poly.pdbx_strand_id
1 'polypeptide(L)'
;MQELVKGPTCFKKGCNPSLVDVIITNKKNLCFKTINSPNGVSDCHNIISTVVKGNLPAQKRRDVTYRSYKTFDIDEFTNDLQKIKISENCNEKDLNRIYDDYEEDFKNILNKHAPVKSRGQRNKPLPLADKIGADVVYDPSNHPSIKEILDNRKHNSDFEFKKVSNENVEKILNKINIKKATGADGIPAKIVKNCKSYIAPQLTTLVNLSIDNNCFPR
;
A
#
# COMPACT_ATOMS: atom_id res chain seq x y z
N MET A 1 -13.02 38.62 -14.65
CA MET A 1 -11.86 37.93 -14.03
C MET A 1 -10.65 38.86 -14.12
N GLN A 2 -9.75 38.86 -13.14
CA GLN A 2 -8.61 39.77 -13.08
C GLN A 2 -7.30 38.98 -12.97
N GLU A 3 -6.29 39.40 -13.73
CA GLU A 3 -4.94 38.86 -13.69
C GLU A 3 -4.11 39.57 -12.60
N LEU A 4 -3.50 38.78 -11.71
CA LEU A 4 -2.74 39.25 -10.57
C LEU A 4 -1.24 39.40 -10.85
N VAL A 5 -0.68 38.57 -11.73
CA VAL A 5 0.73 38.65 -12.11
C VAL A 5 0.94 39.88 -12.99
N LYS A 6 2.06 40.57 -12.78
CA LYS A 6 2.46 41.73 -13.58
C LYS A 6 3.90 41.53 -14.04
N GLY A 7 4.14 41.95 -15.28
CA GLY A 7 5.44 41.79 -15.93
C GLY A 7 5.69 40.39 -16.49
N PRO A 8 6.79 40.20 -17.22
CA PRO A 8 7.17 38.92 -17.82
C PRO A 8 7.53 37.87 -16.76
N THR A 9 7.22 36.61 -17.02
CA THR A 9 7.54 35.45 -16.17
C THR A 9 8.54 34.51 -16.82
N CYS A 10 8.68 34.56 -18.15
CA CYS A 10 9.60 33.75 -18.93
C CYS A 10 10.71 34.63 -19.52
N PHE A 11 11.97 34.24 -19.28
CA PHE A 11 13.18 34.97 -19.65
C PHE A 11 14.14 34.05 -20.41
N LYS A 12 13.79 33.70 -21.65
CA LYS A 12 14.66 32.88 -22.52
C LYS A 12 15.83 33.69 -23.05
N LYS A 13 17.03 33.09 -23.05
CA LYS A 13 18.25 33.73 -23.59
C LYS A 13 18.08 34.06 -25.07
N GLY A 14 18.32 35.31 -25.44
CA GLY A 14 18.23 35.78 -26.84
C GLY A 14 16.80 36.08 -27.31
N CYS A 15 15.80 36.00 -26.42
CA CYS A 15 14.43 36.38 -26.71
C CYS A 15 13.99 37.55 -25.82
N ASN A 16 12.97 38.27 -26.25
CA ASN A 16 12.33 39.27 -25.39
C ASN A 16 11.58 38.56 -24.25
N PRO A 17 11.64 39.09 -23.01
CA PRO A 17 10.88 38.55 -21.89
C PRO A 17 9.38 38.50 -22.18
N SER A 18 8.74 37.39 -21.83
CA SER A 18 7.31 37.18 -22.08
C SER A 18 6.55 36.78 -20.81
N LEU A 19 5.28 37.17 -20.75
CA LEU A 19 4.36 36.76 -19.70
C LEU A 19 3.66 35.47 -20.15
N VAL A 20 4.06 34.34 -19.57
CA VAL A 20 3.51 33.02 -19.90
C VAL A 20 2.65 32.49 -18.76
N ASP A 21 3.08 32.74 -17.52
CA ASP A 21 2.47 32.19 -16.32
C ASP A 21 1.53 33.23 -15.70
N VAL A 22 0.25 32.87 -15.56
CA VAL A 22 -0.79 33.81 -15.10
C VAL A 22 -1.51 33.29 -13.86
N ILE A 23 -1.85 34.21 -12.96
CA ILE A 23 -2.78 33.93 -11.85
C ILE A 23 -4.01 34.78 -12.06
N ILE A 24 -5.14 34.11 -12.34
CA ILE A 24 -6.42 34.76 -12.63
C ILE A 24 -7.39 34.48 -11.50
N THR A 25 -8.10 35.51 -11.02
CA THR A 25 -9.11 35.37 -9.97
C THR A 25 -10.36 36.18 -10.27
N ASN A 26 -11.51 35.71 -9.80
CA ASN A 26 -12.75 36.49 -9.75
C ASN A 26 -12.90 37.27 -8.42
N LYS A 27 -12.05 37.01 -7.42
CA LYS A 27 -12.09 37.60 -6.07
C LYS A 27 -10.73 38.17 -5.68
N LYS A 28 -10.31 39.25 -6.35
CA LYS A 28 -9.01 39.90 -6.09
C LYS A 28 -8.86 40.37 -4.64
N ASN A 29 -9.95 40.75 -3.99
CA ASN A 29 -9.98 41.15 -2.57
C ASN A 29 -9.55 40.04 -1.59
N LEU A 30 -9.48 38.78 -2.03
CA LEU A 30 -8.98 37.66 -1.23
C LEU A 30 -7.50 37.34 -1.52
N CYS A 31 -6.90 37.94 -2.54
CA CYS A 31 -5.52 37.67 -2.95
C CYS A 31 -4.60 38.82 -2.53
N PHE A 32 -3.47 38.50 -1.90
CA PHE A 32 -2.52 39.45 -1.33
C PHE A 32 -1.09 39.04 -1.68
N LYS A 33 -0.17 40.02 -1.66
CA LYS A 33 1.28 39.79 -1.82
C LYS A 33 1.61 38.89 -3.03
N THR A 34 1.08 39.22 -4.21
CA THR A 34 1.49 38.53 -5.45
C THR A 34 2.95 38.84 -5.74
N ILE A 35 3.75 37.81 -5.94
CA ILE A 35 5.18 37.89 -6.24
C ILE A 35 5.48 37.24 -7.58
N ASN A 36 6.47 37.80 -8.28
CA ASN A 36 7.11 37.26 -9.47
C ASN A 36 8.62 37.31 -9.20
N SER A 37 9.20 36.18 -8.80
CA SER A 37 10.51 36.11 -8.18
C SER A 37 11.47 35.19 -8.97
N PRO A 38 12.65 35.69 -9.37
CA PRO A 38 13.67 34.89 -10.04
C PRO A 38 14.42 34.05 -9.00
N ASN A 39 13.94 32.83 -8.77
CA ASN A 39 14.50 31.97 -7.71
C ASN A 39 15.63 31.06 -8.22
N GLY A 40 15.99 31.14 -9.51
CA GLY A 40 17.07 30.34 -10.12
C GLY A 40 16.80 28.83 -10.17
N VAL A 41 15.60 28.38 -9.79
CA VAL A 41 15.21 26.97 -9.77
C VAL A 41 14.65 26.46 -11.10
N SER A 42 14.22 27.36 -11.98
CA SER A 42 13.87 27.06 -13.37
C SER A 42 14.86 27.75 -14.30
N ASP A 43 15.13 27.07 -15.41
CA ASP A 43 15.99 27.46 -16.51
C ASP A 43 15.59 28.79 -17.19
N CYS A 44 14.29 29.06 -17.29
CA CYS A 44 13.79 30.27 -17.94
C CYS A 44 12.51 30.86 -17.33
N HIS A 45 11.96 30.29 -16.24
CA HIS A 45 10.76 30.83 -15.59
C HIS A 45 11.04 31.38 -14.19
N ASN A 46 10.43 32.53 -13.90
CA ASN A 46 10.30 33.02 -12.54
C ASN A 46 9.21 32.26 -11.80
N ILE A 47 9.36 32.13 -10.48
CA ILE A 47 8.29 31.64 -9.63
C ILE A 47 7.29 32.77 -9.42
N ILE A 48 6.04 32.50 -9.78
CA ILE A 48 4.90 33.35 -9.44
C ILE A 48 4.12 32.74 -8.28
N SER A 49 3.72 33.57 -7.32
CA SER A 49 2.93 33.12 -6.16
C SER A 49 2.03 34.25 -5.67
N THR A 50 0.92 33.89 -5.02
CA THR A 50 0.01 34.84 -4.36
C THR A 50 -0.51 34.21 -3.08
N VAL A 51 -0.81 35.03 -2.08
CA VAL A 51 -1.40 34.59 -0.82
C VAL A 51 -2.91 34.75 -0.91
N VAL A 52 -3.66 33.66 -0.78
CA VAL A 52 -5.13 33.68 -0.79
C VAL A 52 -5.66 33.60 0.65
N LYS A 53 -6.46 34.57 1.06
CA LYS A 53 -7.21 34.57 2.32
C LYS A 53 -8.46 33.71 2.16
N GLY A 54 -8.57 32.66 2.96
CA GLY A 54 -9.74 31.79 2.99
C GLY A 54 -9.81 30.98 4.28
N ASN A 55 -11.00 30.45 4.56
CA ASN A 55 -11.20 29.48 5.64
C ASN A 55 -10.99 28.08 5.05
N LEU A 56 -10.06 27.33 5.62
CA LEU A 56 -9.86 25.93 5.29
C LEU A 56 -10.66 25.07 6.28
N PRO A 57 -11.48 24.10 5.83
CA PRO A 57 -12.18 23.22 6.73
C PRO A 57 -11.18 22.46 7.61
N ALA A 58 -11.48 22.31 8.90
CA ALA A 58 -10.64 21.51 9.77
C ALA A 58 -10.68 20.04 9.29
N GLN A 59 -9.52 19.46 9.02
CA GLN A 59 -9.44 18.05 8.69
C GLN A 59 -9.89 17.22 9.90
N LYS A 60 -10.78 16.24 9.67
CA LYS A 60 -11.12 15.26 10.72
C LYS A 60 -9.85 14.58 11.21
N ARG A 61 -9.71 14.42 12.53
CA ARG A 61 -8.58 13.70 13.13
C ARG A 61 -8.51 12.30 12.52
N ARG A 62 -7.34 11.93 12.01
CA ARG A 62 -7.06 10.56 11.56
C ARG A 62 -6.46 9.82 12.74
N ASP A 63 -7.08 8.72 13.14
CA ASP A 63 -6.47 7.78 14.07
C ASP A 63 -5.50 6.89 13.31
N VAL A 64 -4.37 6.58 13.95
CA VAL A 64 -3.47 5.55 13.45
C VAL A 64 -3.55 4.34 14.36
N THR A 65 -3.82 3.20 13.73
CA THR A 65 -3.82 1.90 14.38
C THR A 65 -2.40 1.32 14.39
N TYR A 66 -2.06 0.63 15.47
CA TYR A 66 -0.78 -0.06 15.63
C TYR A 66 -0.99 -1.28 16.54
N ARG A 67 -0.14 -2.30 16.41
CA ARG A 67 -0.14 -3.44 17.34
C ARG A 67 0.71 -3.14 18.56
N SER A 68 0.16 -3.40 19.74
CA SER A 68 0.83 -3.20 21.03
C SER A 68 1.58 -4.44 21.44
N TYR A 69 2.92 -4.36 21.46
CA TYR A 69 3.79 -5.46 21.89
C TYR A 69 4.26 -5.34 23.36
N LYS A 70 3.63 -4.49 24.17
CA LYS A 70 4.08 -4.20 25.54
C LYS A 70 4.17 -5.43 26.43
N THR A 71 3.27 -6.38 26.25
CA THR A 71 3.15 -7.62 27.02
C THR A 71 3.31 -8.85 26.11
N PHE A 72 3.91 -8.67 24.94
CA PHE A 72 4.03 -9.76 23.97
C PHE A 72 5.16 -10.69 24.41
N ASP A 73 4.79 -11.91 24.76
CA ASP A 73 5.71 -13.00 25.04
C ASP A 73 5.72 -13.97 23.85
N ILE A 74 6.91 -14.25 23.33
CA ILE A 74 7.05 -15.12 22.15
C ILE A 74 6.75 -16.58 22.47
N ASP A 75 7.11 -17.05 23.66
CA ASP A 75 6.97 -18.44 24.07
C ASP A 75 5.49 -18.73 24.43
N GLU A 76 4.81 -17.81 25.10
CA GLU A 76 3.37 -17.93 25.35
C GLU A 76 2.57 -17.90 24.03
N PHE A 77 2.95 -17.00 23.11
CA PHE A 77 2.32 -16.91 21.80
C PHE A 77 2.55 -18.19 20.97
N THR A 78 3.76 -18.74 20.94
CA THR A 78 4.04 -19.98 20.19
C THR A 78 3.35 -21.19 20.79
N ASN A 79 3.25 -21.28 22.12
CA ASN A 79 2.49 -22.33 22.80
C ASN A 79 0.99 -22.28 22.45
N ASP A 80 0.41 -21.07 22.30
CA ASP A 80 -0.96 -20.93 21.82
C ASP A 80 -1.10 -21.28 20.34
N LEU A 81 -0.13 -20.92 19.49
CA LEU A 81 -0.13 -21.30 18.07
C LEU A 81 -0.04 -22.81 17.84
N GLN A 82 0.70 -23.54 18.69
CA GLN A 82 0.78 -25.01 18.60
C GLN A 82 -0.58 -25.71 18.75
N LYS A 83 -1.58 -25.03 19.33
CA LYS A 83 -2.92 -25.60 19.53
C LYS A 83 -3.76 -25.60 18.26
N ILE A 84 -3.39 -24.77 17.27
CA ILE A 84 -4.08 -24.72 15.98
C ILE A 84 -3.79 -26.00 15.20
N LYS A 85 -4.84 -26.68 14.74
CA LYS A 85 -4.73 -27.88 13.90
C LYS A 85 -5.39 -27.61 12.56
N ILE A 86 -4.64 -27.83 11.49
CA ILE A 86 -5.18 -27.81 10.12
C ILE A 86 -5.71 -29.21 9.81
N SER A 87 -6.96 -29.33 9.41
CA SER A 87 -7.53 -30.60 8.95
C SER A 87 -6.92 -31.00 7.61
N GLU A 88 -6.32 -32.20 7.53
CA GLU A 88 -5.58 -32.67 6.35
C GLU A 88 -6.45 -33.31 5.26
N ASN A 89 -7.74 -33.59 5.53
CA ASN A 89 -8.65 -34.31 4.61
C ASN A 89 -9.77 -33.41 4.12
N CYS A 90 -9.66 -32.84 2.92
CA CYS A 90 -10.61 -31.85 2.43
C CYS A 90 -10.74 -31.81 0.89
N ASN A 91 -11.95 -31.52 0.40
CA ASN A 91 -12.29 -31.33 -1.01
C ASN A 91 -12.07 -29.86 -1.46
N GLU A 92 -12.26 -29.55 -2.74
CA GLU A 92 -12.01 -28.22 -3.34
C GLU A 92 -12.75 -27.05 -2.63
N LYS A 93 -14.00 -27.25 -2.18
CA LYS A 93 -14.78 -26.24 -1.42
C LYS A 93 -14.32 -26.06 0.02
N ASP A 94 -13.57 -27.02 0.55
CA ASP A 94 -13.14 -27.01 1.92
C ASP A 94 -11.85 -26.19 2.10
N LEU A 95 -11.05 -25.96 1.04
CA LEU A 95 -9.76 -25.25 1.15
C LEU A 95 -9.87 -23.79 1.57
N ASN A 96 -10.80 -23.02 0.99
CA ASN A 96 -11.04 -21.64 1.41
C ASN A 96 -11.45 -21.60 2.89
N ARG A 97 -12.36 -22.49 3.28
CA ARG A 97 -12.83 -22.58 4.66
C ARG A 97 -11.71 -22.94 5.63
N ILE A 98 -10.87 -23.93 5.30
CA ILE A 98 -9.70 -24.29 6.12
C ILE A 98 -8.76 -23.10 6.28
N TYR A 99 -8.50 -22.37 5.19
CA TYR A 99 -7.63 -21.20 5.23
C TYR A 99 -8.24 -20.08 6.08
N ASP A 100 -9.53 -19.79 5.90
CA ASP A 100 -10.26 -18.77 6.65
C ASP A 100 -10.29 -19.12 8.14
N ASP A 101 -10.62 -20.36 8.49
CA ASP A 101 -10.64 -20.87 9.87
C ASP A 101 -9.23 -20.73 10.50
N TYR A 102 -8.18 -21.14 9.77
CA TYR A 102 -6.80 -20.97 10.21
C TYR A 102 -6.40 -19.50 10.38
N GLU A 103 -6.76 -18.64 9.43
CA GLU A 103 -6.44 -17.22 9.48
C GLU A 103 -7.16 -16.53 10.65
N GLU A 104 -8.42 -16.89 10.90
CA GLU A 104 -9.22 -16.40 12.03
C GLU A 104 -8.60 -16.83 13.37
N ASP A 105 -8.29 -18.12 13.55
CA ASP A 105 -7.63 -18.65 14.75
C ASP A 105 -6.29 -17.96 14.99
N PHE A 106 -5.47 -17.81 13.95
CA PHE A 106 -4.21 -17.12 14.02
C PHE A 106 -4.39 -15.65 14.43
N LYS A 107 -5.34 -14.94 13.82
CA LYS A 107 -5.65 -13.54 14.15
C LYS A 107 -6.17 -13.40 15.58
N ASN A 108 -6.98 -14.34 16.07
CA ASN A 108 -7.50 -14.35 17.43
C ASN A 108 -6.38 -14.49 18.47
N ILE A 109 -5.48 -15.45 18.26
CA ILE A 109 -4.29 -15.62 19.12
C ILE A 109 -3.38 -14.39 19.01
N LEU A 110 -3.15 -13.86 17.80
CA LEU A 110 -2.35 -12.66 17.62
C LEU A 110 -2.95 -11.44 18.32
N ASN A 111 -4.28 -11.27 18.31
CA ASN A 111 -4.95 -10.18 18.99
C ASN A 111 -4.94 -10.33 20.52
N LYS A 112 -4.98 -11.57 21.03
CA LYS A 112 -4.78 -11.86 22.46
C LYS A 112 -3.40 -11.39 22.95
N HIS A 113 -2.35 -11.70 22.20
CA HIS A 113 -0.95 -11.44 22.59
C HIS A 113 -0.43 -10.06 22.16
N ALA A 114 -0.90 -9.54 21.04
CA ALA A 114 -0.49 -8.26 20.44
C ALA A 114 -1.71 -7.47 19.92
N PRO A 115 -2.54 -6.92 20.83
CA PRO A 115 -3.79 -6.26 20.48
C PRO A 115 -3.57 -5.01 19.64
N VAL A 116 -4.50 -4.75 18.72
CA VAL A 116 -4.53 -3.51 17.93
C VAL A 116 -5.02 -2.35 18.81
N LYS A 117 -4.26 -1.26 18.84
CA LYS A 117 -4.59 -0.02 19.54
C LYS A 117 -4.63 1.13 18.54
N SER A 118 -5.43 2.14 18.83
CA SER A 118 -5.46 3.39 18.07
C SER A 118 -4.82 4.53 18.85
N ARG A 119 -4.24 5.48 18.11
CA ARG A 119 -3.77 6.75 18.66
C ARG A 119 -4.15 7.86 17.69
N GLY A 120 -4.79 8.90 18.21
CA GLY A 120 -5.08 10.10 17.43
C GLY A 120 -3.79 10.80 17.00
N GLN A 121 -3.67 11.09 15.70
CA GLN A 121 -2.59 11.95 15.19
C GLN A 121 -2.94 13.42 15.34
N ARG A 122 -1.90 14.25 15.47
CA ARG A 122 -2.03 15.70 15.39
C ARG A 122 -2.58 16.08 14.01
N ASN A 123 -3.44 17.10 13.99
CA ASN A 123 -3.99 17.63 12.75
C ASN A 123 -2.85 18.01 11.80
N LYS A 124 -2.84 17.41 10.60
CA LYS A 124 -2.00 17.86 9.48
C LYS A 124 -2.76 18.96 8.73
N PRO A 125 -2.05 19.90 8.08
CA PRO A 125 -2.69 20.80 7.12
C PRO A 125 -3.35 19.97 6.01
N LEU A 126 -4.48 20.47 5.49
CA LEU A 126 -5.19 19.81 4.39
C LEU A 126 -4.22 19.63 3.21
N PRO A 127 -4.08 18.40 2.68
CA PRO A 127 -3.32 18.21 1.46
C PRO A 127 -4.11 18.81 0.31
N LEU A 128 -3.48 19.72 -0.44
CA LEU A 128 -4.10 20.40 -1.57
C LEU A 128 -4.39 19.45 -2.76
N ALA A 129 -3.89 18.22 -2.70
CA ALA A 129 -3.75 17.29 -3.82
C ALA A 129 -4.16 15.83 -3.50
N ASP A 130 -4.97 15.60 -2.45
CA ASP A 130 -5.33 14.25 -1.98
C ASP A 130 -6.06 13.37 -3.01
N LYS A 131 -6.55 13.93 -4.12
CA LYS A 131 -7.35 13.25 -5.14
C LYS A 131 -6.78 13.33 -6.55
N ILE A 132 -5.51 13.73 -6.73
CA ILE A 132 -4.91 13.75 -8.07
C ILE A 132 -4.89 12.31 -8.62
N GLY A 133 -5.58 12.09 -9.74
CA GLY A 133 -5.66 10.79 -10.40
C GLY A 133 -6.71 9.82 -9.82
N ALA A 134 -7.54 10.24 -8.87
CA ALA A 134 -8.59 9.38 -8.30
C ALA A 134 -9.65 8.94 -9.34
N ASP A 135 -9.83 9.73 -10.40
CA ASP A 135 -10.76 9.46 -11.49
C ASP A 135 -10.13 8.65 -12.63
N VAL A 136 -8.84 8.30 -12.52
CA VAL A 136 -8.16 7.46 -13.52
C VAL A 136 -8.49 6.01 -13.24
N VAL A 137 -9.55 5.52 -13.87
CA VAL A 137 -9.87 4.10 -13.92
C VAL A 137 -8.91 3.44 -14.90
N TYR A 138 -7.87 2.80 -14.38
CA TYR A 138 -7.00 1.94 -15.18
C TYR A 138 -7.65 0.56 -15.31
N ASP A 139 -8.18 0.25 -16.50
CA ASP A 139 -8.64 -1.10 -16.84
C ASP A 139 -7.53 -1.85 -17.61
N PRO A 140 -6.81 -2.77 -16.95
CA PRO A 140 -5.76 -3.54 -17.60
C PRO A 140 -6.31 -4.53 -18.65
N SER A 141 -7.61 -4.86 -18.62
CA SER A 141 -8.19 -5.97 -19.38
C SER A 141 -8.04 -5.81 -20.90
N ASN A 142 -7.98 -4.57 -21.38
CA ASN A 142 -7.86 -4.23 -22.80
C ASN A 142 -6.45 -3.82 -23.25
N HIS A 143 -5.42 -3.98 -22.40
CA HIS A 143 -4.07 -3.56 -22.76
C HIS A 143 -3.52 -4.40 -23.93
N PRO A 144 -2.92 -3.79 -24.98
CA PRO A 144 -2.41 -4.50 -26.17
C PRO A 144 -1.48 -5.67 -25.83
N SER A 145 -0.62 -5.50 -24.81
CA SER A 145 0.29 -6.56 -24.37
C SER A 145 -0.42 -7.80 -23.81
N ILE A 146 -1.58 -7.65 -23.16
CA ILE A 146 -2.34 -8.79 -22.61
C ILE A 146 -2.96 -9.59 -23.74
N LYS A 147 -3.49 -8.91 -24.78
CA LYS A 147 -3.98 -9.57 -26.00
C LYS A 147 -2.87 -10.34 -26.70
N GLU A 148 -1.70 -9.72 -26.84
CA GLU A 148 -0.58 -10.31 -27.54
C GLU A 148 0.03 -11.53 -26.80
N ILE A 149 0.00 -11.53 -25.46
CA ILE A 149 0.35 -12.71 -24.64
C ILE A 149 -0.66 -13.84 -24.83
N LEU A 150 -1.96 -13.52 -24.87
CA LEU A 150 -3.02 -14.52 -25.09
C LEU A 150 -2.91 -15.15 -26.49
N ASP A 151 -2.64 -14.34 -27.50
CA ASP A 151 -2.54 -14.77 -28.90
C ASP A 151 -1.28 -15.62 -29.16
N ASN A 152 -0.18 -15.35 -28.45
CA ASN A 152 1.10 -16.04 -28.65
C ASN A 152 1.45 -17.08 -27.57
N ARG A 153 0.51 -17.45 -26.69
CA ARG A 153 0.79 -18.42 -25.62
C ARG A 153 1.16 -19.78 -26.23
N LYS A 154 2.41 -20.19 -26.06
CA LYS A 154 2.84 -21.57 -26.33
C LYS A 154 2.37 -22.43 -25.16
N HIS A 155 1.44 -23.34 -25.41
CA HIS A 155 1.10 -24.39 -24.45
C HIS A 155 2.27 -25.37 -24.40
N ASN A 156 3.22 -25.10 -23.52
CA ASN A 156 4.27 -26.06 -23.20
C ASN A 156 3.71 -26.99 -22.11
N SER A 157 3.46 -28.25 -22.45
CA SER A 157 2.85 -29.25 -21.57
C SER A 157 3.79 -29.80 -20.49
N ASP A 158 5.04 -29.34 -20.45
CA ASP A 158 6.10 -29.91 -19.59
C ASP A 158 6.20 -29.23 -18.20
N PHE A 159 5.18 -28.49 -17.77
CA PHE A 159 5.18 -27.79 -16.49
C PHE A 159 4.25 -28.47 -15.47
N GLU A 160 4.84 -29.01 -14.41
CA GLU A 160 4.12 -29.60 -13.28
C GLU A 160 4.59 -28.96 -11.97
N PHE A 161 3.63 -28.66 -11.08
CA PHE A 161 3.94 -28.16 -9.74
C PHE A 161 4.50 -29.28 -8.88
N LYS A 162 5.68 -29.05 -8.30
CA LYS A 162 6.26 -29.96 -7.31
C LYS A 162 5.78 -29.58 -5.92
N LYS A 163 5.51 -30.59 -5.08
CA LYS A 163 5.25 -30.37 -3.66
C LYS A 163 6.39 -29.60 -3.01
N VAL A 164 6.01 -28.72 -2.09
CA VAL A 164 6.93 -27.87 -1.33
C VAL A 164 7.30 -28.59 -0.03
N SER A 165 8.55 -28.44 0.39
CA SER A 165 9.04 -28.94 1.68
C SER A 165 9.03 -27.85 2.75
N ASN A 166 8.99 -28.26 4.02
CA ASN A 166 9.03 -27.34 5.17
C ASN A 166 10.27 -26.44 5.14
N GLU A 167 11.43 -26.97 4.75
CA GLU A 167 12.68 -26.21 4.67
C GLU A 167 12.60 -25.11 3.59
N ASN A 168 11.91 -25.38 2.49
CA ASN A 168 11.71 -24.41 1.43
C ASN A 168 10.83 -23.25 1.92
N VAL A 169 9.73 -23.55 2.62
CA VAL A 169 8.86 -22.53 3.22
C VAL A 169 9.63 -21.72 4.27
N GLU A 170 10.36 -22.37 5.17
CA GLU A 170 11.17 -21.66 6.17
C GLU A 170 12.22 -20.73 5.54
N LYS A 171 12.89 -21.17 4.46
CA LYS A 171 13.84 -20.31 3.72
C LYS A 171 13.15 -19.07 3.17
N ILE A 172 11.92 -19.19 2.68
CA ILE A 172 11.12 -18.06 2.19
C ILE A 172 10.74 -17.14 3.35
N LEU A 173 10.22 -17.68 4.45
CA LEU A 173 9.86 -16.90 5.64
C LEU A 173 11.06 -16.14 6.22
N ASN A 174 12.26 -16.74 6.19
CA ASN A 174 13.49 -16.08 6.63
C ASN A 174 13.89 -14.87 5.77
N LYS A 175 13.57 -14.90 4.47
CA LYS A 175 13.87 -13.80 3.53
C LYS A 175 12.93 -12.61 3.69
N ILE A 176 11.84 -12.75 4.46
CA ILE A 176 10.91 -11.64 4.71
C ILE A 176 11.63 -10.48 5.39
N ASN A 177 11.47 -9.29 4.82
CA ASN A 177 12.04 -8.06 5.36
C ASN A 177 11.11 -7.45 6.42
N ILE A 178 11.52 -7.55 7.68
CA ILE A 178 10.79 -7.03 8.85
C ILE A 178 10.60 -5.50 8.86
N LYS A 179 11.36 -4.76 8.05
CA LYS A 179 11.26 -3.29 7.95
C LYS A 179 10.16 -2.84 6.98
N LYS A 180 9.61 -3.75 6.16
CA LYS A 180 8.50 -3.42 5.26
C LYS A 180 7.23 -3.17 6.06
N ALA A 181 6.34 -2.37 5.47
CA ALA A 181 5.02 -2.10 6.03
C ALA A 181 4.22 -3.40 6.17
N THR A 182 3.33 -3.42 7.16
CA THR A 182 2.37 -4.52 7.35
C THR A 182 1.42 -4.59 6.17
N GLY A 183 1.06 -5.80 5.75
CA GLY A 183 0.12 -6.04 4.66
C GLY A 183 -1.32 -5.64 5.00
N ALA A 184 -2.23 -5.89 4.07
CA ALA A 184 -3.66 -5.66 4.25
C ALA A 184 -4.29 -6.55 5.34
N ASP A 185 -3.66 -7.70 5.62
CA ASP A 185 -4.01 -8.64 6.69
C ASP A 185 -3.77 -8.10 8.12
N GLY A 186 -3.00 -7.01 8.25
CA GLY A 186 -2.63 -6.46 9.54
C GLY A 186 -1.65 -7.36 10.33
N ILE A 187 -0.97 -8.33 9.70
CA ILE A 187 -0.03 -9.26 10.35
C ILE A 187 1.42 -8.78 10.10
N PRO A 188 2.15 -8.32 11.13
CA PRO A 188 3.48 -7.77 10.90
C PRO A 188 4.51 -8.85 10.56
N ALA A 189 5.35 -8.57 9.56
CA ALA A 189 6.44 -9.44 9.11
C ALA A 189 7.37 -9.94 10.23
N LYS A 190 7.55 -9.14 11.29
CA LYS A 190 8.31 -9.51 12.49
C LYS A 190 7.72 -10.74 13.19
N ILE A 191 6.39 -10.81 13.30
CA ILE A 191 5.71 -11.94 13.97
C ILE A 191 5.88 -13.19 13.14
N VAL A 192 5.58 -13.11 11.84
CA VAL A 192 5.74 -14.24 10.90
C VAL A 192 7.14 -14.84 10.96
N LYS A 193 8.18 -13.99 11.05
CA LYS A 193 9.57 -14.45 11.12
C LYS A 193 9.94 -15.07 12.47
N ASN A 194 9.33 -14.60 13.56
CA ASN A 194 9.58 -15.07 14.91
C ASN A 194 8.94 -16.45 15.17
N CYS A 195 7.74 -16.71 14.67
CA CYS A 195 7.05 -18.00 14.81
C CYS A 195 7.13 -18.89 13.56
N LYS A 196 8.12 -18.66 12.68
CA LYS A 196 8.29 -19.39 11.41
C LYS A 196 8.36 -20.91 11.58
N SER A 197 8.95 -21.41 12.67
CA SER A 197 9.10 -22.84 12.97
C SER A 197 7.75 -23.54 13.16
N TYR A 198 6.72 -22.77 13.51
CA TYR A 198 5.35 -23.24 13.64
C TYR A 198 4.61 -23.05 12.32
N ILE A 199 4.60 -21.82 11.82
CA ILE A 199 3.86 -21.43 10.60
C ILE A 199 4.32 -22.23 9.37
N ALA A 200 5.61 -22.56 9.25
CA ALA A 200 6.13 -23.23 8.06
C ALA A 200 5.49 -24.62 7.82
N PRO A 201 5.41 -25.53 8.82
CA PRO A 201 4.62 -26.75 8.71
C PRO A 201 3.18 -26.53 8.22
N GLN A 202 2.46 -25.59 8.83
CA GLN A 202 1.05 -25.32 8.50
C GLN A 202 0.89 -24.79 7.07
N LEU A 203 1.72 -23.81 6.68
CA LEU A 203 1.71 -23.27 5.32
C LEU A 203 2.14 -24.32 4.29
N THR A 204 3.06 -25.22 4.64
CA THR A 204 3.48 -26.30 3.73
C THR A 204 2.32 -27.24 3.45
N THR A 205 1.57 -27.62 4.47
CA THR A 205 0.34 -28.42 4.31
C THR A 205 -0.67 -27.70 3.43
N LEU A 206 -0.97 -26.42 3.70
CA LEU A 206 -1.92 -25.64 2.90
C LEU A 206 -1.49 -25.50 1.44
N VAL A 207 -0.22 -25.19 1.19
CA VAL A 207 0.32 -25.05 -0.18
C VAL A 207 0.26 -26.36 -0.93
N ASN A 208 0.64 -27.47 -0.30
CA ASN A 208 0.59 -28.79 -0.94
C ASN A 208 -0.85 -29.25 -1.18
N LEU A 209 -1.78 -28.95 -0.27
CA LEU A 209 -3.21 -29.17 -0.48
C LEU A 209 -3.73 -28.36 -1.67
N SER A 210 -3.30 -27.10 -1.82
CA SER A 210 -3.65 -26.27 -2.98
C SER A 210 -3.11 -26.84 -4.30
N ILE A 211 -1.88 -27.35 -4.30
CA ILE A 211 -1.26 -27.99 -5.47
C ILE A 211 -2.05 -29.27 -5.82
N ASP A 212 -2.31 -30.14 -4.84
CA ASP A 212 -2.98 -31.43 -5.08
C ASP A 212 -4.42 -31.27 -5.58
N ASN A 213 -5.13 -30.24 -5.11
CA ASN A 213 -6.53 -29.97 -5.47
C ASN A 213 -6.68 -28.97 -6.63
N ASN A 214 -5.59 -28.43 -7.18
CA ASN A 214 -5.60 -27.36 -8.20
C ASN A 214 -6.46 -26.13 -7.80
N CYS A 215 -6.52 -25.82 -6.50
CA CYS A 215 -7.37 -24.77 -5.95
C CYS A 215 -6.58 -23.89 -4.98
N PHE A 216 -6.80 -22.57 -5.08
CA PHE A 216 -6.07 -21.56 -4.31
C PHE A 216 -7.04 -20.66 -3.54
N PRO A 217 -6.71 -20.28 -2.29
CA PRO A 217 -7.49 -19.32 -1.52
C PRO A 217 -7.75 -18.03 -2.30
N ARG A 218 -8.99 -17.51 -2.24
CA ARG A 218 -9.42 -16.30 -2.94
C ARG A 218 -9.84 -15.20 -1.98
#